data_AF-A0A243WFJ2-F1
#
_entry.id   AF-A0A243WFJ2-F1
#
_cell.length_a   1.000
_cell.length_b   1.000
_cell.length_c   1.000
_cell.angle_alpha   90.00
_cell.angle_beta   90.00
_cell.angle_gamma   90.00
#
_symmetry.space_group_name_H-M   'P 1'
#
loop_
_entity.id
_entity.type
_entity.pdbx_description
1 polymer ?
#
loop_
_entity_poly.entity_id
_entity_poly.type
_entity_poly.pdbx_seq_one_letter_code
_entity_poly.pdbx_strand_id
1 'polypeptide(L)'
;MAAEEPTATADGLASFATTQINNPEYGRRGLRMLSGLLINLTDREDLQDSGVSEKRDNLTSATSRLEETAMSLRPGCVAAAALIQAIQQKAYPQLERPVAELNEQALQLTGRAEATDKELLRDFFLKAAEITKVVSQSAS
;
A
#
# COMPACT_ATOMS: atom_id res chain seq x y z
N MET A 1 23.25 3.05 17.68
CA MET A 1 22.43 3.82 16.71
C MET A 1 21.06 3.17 16.68
N ALA A 2 20.03 3.86 17.17
CA ALA A 2 18.66 3.41 17.01
C ALA A 2 18.31 3.55 15.52
N ALA A 3 17.93 2.46 14.87
CA ALA A 3 17.34 2.54 13.55
C ALA A 3 15.99 3.25 13.74
N GLU A 4 15.88 4.50 13.28
CA GLU A 4 14.58 5.16 13.16
C GLU A 4 13.65 4.21 12.42
N GLU A 5 12.52 3.87 13.05
CA GLU A 5 11.49 3.12 12.36
C GLU A 5 11.08 3.94 11.13
N PRO A 6 11.06 3.33 9.93
CA PRO A 6 10.76 4.07 8.72
C PRO A 6 9.35 4.66 8.87
N THR A 7 9.29 5.97 8.82
CA THR A 7 8.06 6.73 8.98
C THR A 7 7.08 6.27 7.90
N ALA A 8 5.77 6.15 8.23
CA ALA A 8 4.73 5.78 7.28
C ALA A 8 4.44 6.94 6.30
N THR A 9 5.43 7.31 5.50
CA THR A 9 5.41 8.32 4.45
C THR A 9 5.67 7.66 3.10
N ALA A 10 5.29 8.33 2.01
CA ALA A 10 5.54 7.82 0.66
C ALA A 10 7.04 7.61 0.38
N ASP A 11 7.90 8.58 0.74
CA ASP A 11 9.36 8.46 0.56
C ASP A 11 9.95 7.38 1.48
N GLY A 12 9.39 7.20 2.69
CA GLY A 12 9.75 6.10 3.60
C GLY A 12 9.44 4.74 3.01
N LEU A 13 8.26 4.57 2.40
CA LEU A 13 7.86 3.33 1.72
C LEU A 13 8.74 3.03 0.50
N ALA A 14 9.04 4.03 -0.34
CA ALA A 14 9.94 3.87 -1.49
C ALA A 14 11.36 3.48 -1.06
N SER A 15 11.90 4.13 -0.02
CA SER A 15 13.22 3.81 0.54
C SER A 15 13.25 2.40 1.13
N PHE A 16 12.19 2.00 1.84
CA PHE A 16 12.03 0.64 2.33
C PHE A 16 12.01 -0.38 1.19
N ALA A 17 11.20 -0.14 0.15
CA ALA A 17 11.03 -1.06 -0.96
C ALA A 17 12.36 -1.35 -1.67
N THR A 18 13.23 -0.35 -1.82
CA THR A 18 14.55 -0.50 -2.47
C THR A 18 15.62 -1.10 -1.57
N THR A 19 15.65 -0.74 -0.29
CA THR A 19 16.79 -1.07 0.60
C THR A 19 16.59 -2.34 1.43
N GLN A 20 15.35 -2.77 1.64
CA GLN A 20 15.01 -3.84 2.59
C GLN A 20 14.55 -5.15 1.92
N ILE A 21 14.71 -5.33 0.62
CA ILE A 21 14.20 -6.52 -0.13
C ILE A 21 14.68 -7.88 0.42
N ASN A 22 15.83 -7.89 1.11
CA ASN A 22 16.40 -9.08 1.73
C ASN A 22 15.85 -9.38 3.13
N ASN A 23 15.02 -8.49 3.69
CA ASN A 23 14.37 -8.71 4.98
C ASN A 23 13.39 -9.90 4.89
N PRO A 24 13.38 -10.84 5.84
CA PRO A 24 12.44 -11.96 5.86
C PRO A 24 10.98 -11.54 6.07
N GLU A 25 10.75 -10.35 6.64
CA GLU A 25 9.44 -9.75 6.87
C GLU A 25 9.15 -8.61 5.87
N TYR A 26 9.81 -8.62 4.70
CA TYR A 26 9.77 -7.52 3.74
C TYR A 26 8.34 -7.19 3.29
N GLY A 27 7.60 -8.21 2.86
CA GLY A 27 6.23 -8.09 2.38
C GLY A 27 5.29 -7.62 3.47
N ARG A 28 5.35 -8.24 4.65
CA ARG A 28 4.52 -7.83 5.81
C ARG A 28 4.82 -6.40 6.25
N ARG A 29 6.09 -6.05 6.39
CA ARG A 29 6.49 -4.71 6.84
C ARG A 29 6.13 -3.65 5.81
N GLY A 30 6.33 -3.92 4.51
CA GLY A 30 5.93 -3.02 3.42
C GLY A 30 4.42 -2.78 3.40
N LEU A 31 3.62 -3.85 3.54
CA LEU A 31 2.17 -3.74 3.58
C LEU A 31 1.67 -3.01 4.84
N ARG A 32 2.31 -3.20 5.99
CA ARG A 32 2.01 -2.45 7.22
C ARG A 32 2.28 -0.96 7.06
N MET A 33 3.42 -0.60 6.47
CA MET A 33 3.76 0.79 6.17
C MET A 33 2.76 1.43 5.20
N LEU A 34 2.43 0.74 4.11
CA LEU A 34 1.44 1.20 3.14
C LEU A 34 0.06 1.37 3.78
N SER A 35 -0.38 0.40 4.59
CA SER A 35 -1.67 0.48 5.28
C SER A 35 -1.76 1.69 6.20
N GLY A 36 -0.71 1.95 6.99
CA GLY A 36 -0.67 3.12 7.87
C GLY A 36 -0.71 4.43 7.08
N LEU A 37 0.06 4.53 5.98
CA LEU A 37 0.05 5.70 5.09
C LEU A 37 -1.35 5.95 4.50
N LEU A 38 -2.01 4.91 4.00
CA LEU A 38 -3.34 5.05 3.39
C LEU A 38 -4.41 5.42 4.41
N ILE A 39 -4.41 4.82 5.60
CA ILE A 39 -5.37 5.16 6.66
C ILE A 39 -5.25 6.65 7.02
N ASN A 40 -4.01 7.13 7.24
CA ASN A 40 -3.78 8.55 7.54
C ASN A 40 -4.24 9.48 6.41
N LEU A 41 -4.08 9.07 5.14
CA LEU A 41 -4.58 9.85 4.01
C LEU A 41 -6.11 9.91 4.00
N THR A 42 -6.80 8.82 4.31
CA THR A 42 -8.27 8.77 4.30
C THR A 42 -8.93 9.58 5.41
N ASP A 43 -8.18 9.99 6.44
CA ASP A 43 -8.71 10.85 7.51
C ASP A 43 -8.83 12.33 7.07
N ARG A 44 -8.28 12.69 5.91
CA ARG A 44 -8.40 14.04 5.32
C ARG A 44 -9.84 14.34 4.90
N GLU A 45 -10.29 15.57 5.17
CA GLU A 45 -11.66 16.02 4.87
C GLU A 45 -12.03 15.89 3.38
N ASP A 46 -11.09 16.15 2.46
CA ASP A 46 -11.34 16.05 1.02
C ASP A 46 -11.53 14.60 0.52
N LEU A 47 -11.12 13.62 1.33
CA LEU A 47 -11.24 12.20 1.06
C LEU A 47 -12.32 11.51 1.91
N GLN A 48 -13.05 12.25 2.74
CA GLN A 48 -14.19 11.72 3.48
C GLN A 48 -15.34 11.40 2.53
N ASP A 49 -15.39 10.12 2.14
CA ASP A 49 -16.39 9.57 1.24
C ASP A 49 -16.78 8.17 1.73
N SER A 50 -18.05 7.79 1.57
CA SER A 50 -18.53 6.47 1.98
C SER A 50 -17.81 5.33 1.26
N GLY A 51 -17.49 5.51 -0.03
CA GLY A 51 -16.75 4.51 -0.80
C GLY A 51 -15.30 4.38 -0.33
N VAL A 52 -14.65 5.49 0.00
CA VAL A 52 -13.28 5.49 0.57
C VAL A 52 -13.29 4.84 1.96
N SER A 53 -14.27 5.16 2.80
CA SER A 53 -14.42 4.60 4.15
C SER A 53 -14.61 3.08 4.11
N GLU A 54 -15.46 2.57 3.21
CA GLU A 54 -15.65 1.13 3.02
C GLU A 54 -14.35 0.42 2.61
N LYS A 55 -13.56 1.02 1.70
CA LYS A 55 -12.28 0.42 1.29
C LYS A 55 -11.21 0.49 2.38
N ARG A 56 -11.23 1.52 3.22
CA ARG A 56 -10.37 1.61 4.42
C ARG A 56 -10.69 0.50 5.41
N ASP A 57 -11.97 0.22 5.66
CA ASP A 57 -12.39 -0.83 6.58
C ASP A 57 -12.04 -2.23 6.01
N ASN A 58 -12.21 -2.42 4.71
CA ASN A 58 -11.78 -3.63 4.01
C ASN A 58 -10.26 -3.85 4.10
N LEU A 59 -9.45 -2.79 3.93
CA LEU A 59 -8.01 -2.87 4.10
C LEU A 59 -7.64 -3.24 5.54
N THR A 60 -8.26 -2.60 6.53
CA THR A 60 -8.05 -2.91 7.95
C THR A 60 -8.35 -4.38 8.24
N SER A 61 -9.46 -4.92 7.70
CA SER A 61 -9.82 -6.33 7.83
C SER A 61 -8.79 -7.25 7.16
N ALA A 62 -8.36 -6.92 5.95
CA ALA A 62 -7.39 -7.72 5.19
C ALA A 62 -6.00 -7.75 5.85
N THR A 63 -5.63 -6.71 6.60
CA THR A 63 -4.33 -6.60 7.29
C THR A 63 -4.39 -6.98 8.78
N SER A 64 -5.57 -7.24 9.35
CA SER A 64 -5.72 -7.53 10.79
C SER A 64 -4.92 -8.76 11.26
N ARG A 65 -4.69 -9.70 10.34
CA ARG A 65 -4.04 -11.00 10.60
C ARG A 65 -2.66 -11.09 9.93
N LEU A 66 -2.05 -9.96 9.59
CA LEU A 66 -0.79 -9.91 8.87
C LEU A 66 0.37 -10.58 9.61
N GLU A 67 0.31 -10.64 10.96
CA GLU A 67 1.31 -11.31 11.81
C GLU A 67 1.28 -12.84 11.74
N GLU A 68 0.23 -13.44 11.16
CA GLU A 68 0.13 -14.90 11.05
C GLU A 68 1.08 -15.41 9.96
N THR A 69 2.05 -16.24 10.34
CA THR A 69 3.21 -16.62 9.49
C THR A 69 2.84 -17.32 8.18
N ALA A 70 1.63 -17.89 8.07
CA ALA A 70 1.15 -18.62 6.90
C ALA A 70 0.13 -17.84 6.04
N MET A 71 -0.20 -16.59 6.39
CA MET A 71 -1.18 -15.82 5.64
C MET A 71 -0.61 -15.25 4.35
N SER A 72 -1.37 -15.38 3.27
CA SER A 72 -1.06 -14.75 1.98
C SER A 72 -1.11 -13.23 2.12
N LEU A 73 -0.14 -12.53 1.52
CA LEU A 73 -0.10 -11.06 1.45
C LEU A 73 -1.05 -10.48 0.39
N ARG A 74 -1.42 -11.30 -0.60
CA ARG A 74 -2.24 -10.88 -1.76
C ARG A 74 -3.54 -10.17 -1.35
N PRO A 75 -4.38 -10.68 -0.42
CA PRO A 75 -5.60 -9.98 -0.01
C PRO A 75 -5.34 -8.56 0.50
N GLY A 76 -4.26 -8.35 1.27
CA GLY A 76 -3.89 -7.03 1.76
C GLY A 76 -3.41 -6.09 0.65
N CYS A 77 -2.58 -6.57 -0.28
CA CYS A 77 -2.15 -5.78 -1.43
C CYS A 77 -3.33 -5.41 -2.35
N VAL A 78 -4.25 -6.33 -2.59
CA VAL A 78 -5.48 -6.07 -3.37
C VAL A 78 -6.37 -5.04 -2.65
N ALA A 79 -6.56 -5.16 -1.33
CA ALA A 79 -7.34 -4.19 -0.57
C ALA A 79 -6.69 -2.80 -0.57
N ALA A 80 -5.36 -2.73 -0.50
CA ALA A 80 -4.62 -1.46 -0.58
C ALA A 80 -4.76 -0.80 -1.96
N ALA A 81 -4.64 -1.58 -3.05
CA ALA A 81 -4.84 -1.08 -4.41
C ALA A 81 -6.29 -0.58 -4.63
N ALA A 82 -7.28 -1.30 -4.09
CA ALA A 82 -8.69 -0.90 -4.15
C ALA A 82 -8.95 0.41 -3.37
N LEU A 83 -8.31 0.61 -2.22
CA LEU A 83 -8.42 1.86 -1.49
C LEU A 83 -7.77 3.02 -2.25
N ILE A 84 -6.58 2.80 -2.81
CA ILE A 84 -5.92 3.79 -3.68
C ILE A 84 -6.81 4.15 -4.87
N GLN A 85 -7.50 3.16 -5.45
CA GLN A 85 -8.46 3.40 -6.53
C GLN A 85 -9.67 4.24 -6.09
N ALA A 86 -10.23 3.99 -4.90
CA ALA A 86 -11.32 4.81 -4.38
C ALA A 86 -10.89 6.26 -4.16
N ILE A 87 -9.69 6.49 -3.59
CA ILE A 87 -9.09 7.82 -3.43
C ILE A 87 -8.89 8.49 -4.81
N GLN A 88 -8.37 7.73 -5.78
CA GLN A 88 -8.14 8.19 -7.14
C GLN A 88 -9.43 8.65 -7.82
N GLN A 89 -10.47 7.84 -7.79
CA GLN A 89 -11.77 8.16 -8.39
C GLN A 89 -12.43 9.39 -7.73
N LYS A 90 -12.20 9.56 -6.42
CA LYS A 90 -12.78 10.67 -5.66
C LYS A 90 -12.14 12.02 -5.99
N ALA A 91 -10.81 12.10 -5.98
CA ALA A 91 -10.10 13.37 -5.94
C ALA A 91 -8.92 13.49 -6.92
N TYR A 92 -8.50 12.39 -7.56
CA TYR A 92 -7.29 12.36 -8.39
C TYR A 92 -7.50 11.65 -9.73
N PRO A 93 -8.45 12.09 -10.58
CA PRO A 93 -8.76 11.43 -11.86
C PRO A 93 -7.53 11.23 -12.76
N GLN A 94 -6.55 12.13 -12.70
CA GLN A 94 -5.29 12.04 -13.45
C GLN A 94 -4.42 10.81 -13.11
N LEU A 95 -4.65 10.16 -11.97
CA LEU A 95 -3.93 8.97 -11.53
C LEU A 95 -4.57 7.66 -12.02
N GLU A 96 -5.60 7.71 -12.89
CA GLU A 96 -6.31 6.52 -13.38
C GLU A 96 -5.34 5.44 -13.91
N ARG A 97 -4.43 5.83 -14.82
CA ARG A 97 -3.47 4.90 -15.42
C ARG A 97 -2.51 4.26 -14.39
N PRO A 98 -1.74 5.02 -13.59
CA PRO A 98 -0.82 4.40 -12.63
C PRO A 98 -1.56 3.55 -11.57
N VAL A 99 -2.80 3.89 -11.23
CA VAL A 99 -3.64 3.07 -10.32
C VAL A 99 -4.14 1.79 -10.98
N ALA A 100 -4.49 1.81 -12.27
CA ALA A 100 -4.82 0.60 -13.01
C ALA A 100 -3.62 -0.37 -13.04
N GLU A 101 -2.43 0.14 -13.32
CA GLU A 101 -1.17 -0.64 -13.28
C GLU A 101 -0.91 -1.23 -11.90
N LEU A 102 -1.15 -0.47 -10.82
CA LEU A 102 -1.02 -0.97 -9.44
C LEU A 102 -1.99 -2.12 -9.14
N ASN A 103 -3.24 -2.03 -9.62
CA ASN A 103 -4.23 -3.09 -9.44
C ASN A 103 -3.81 -4.37 -10.17
N GLU A 104 -3.28 -4.26 -11.40
CA GLU A 104 -2.75 -5.41 -12.14
C GLU A 104 -1.59 -6.07 -11.39
N GLN A 105 -0.65 -5.27 -10.84
CA GLN A 105 0.46 -5.78 -10.03
C GLN A 105 -0.03 -6.54 -8.79
N ALA A 106 -1.05 -6.03 -8.09
CA ALA A 106 -1.64 -6.72 -6.94
C ALA A 106 -2.25 -8.08 -7.31
N LEU A 107 -2.87 -8.17 -8.50
CA LEU A 107 -3.50 -9.40 -8.98
C LEU A 107 -2.48 -10.47 -9.42
N GLN A 108 -1.28 -10.06 -9.83
CA GLN A 108 -0.18 -10.94 -10.22
C GLN A 108 0.49 -11.64 -9.04
N LEU A 109 0.32 -11.13 -7.81
CA LEU A 109 0.85 -11.78 -6.61
C LEU A 109 0.26 -13.19 -6.45
N THR A 110 1.10 -14.19 -6.28
CA THR A 110 0.68 -15.59 -6.20
C THR A 110 0.10 -15.94 -4.83
N GLY A 111 0.51 -15.21 -3.78
CA GLY A 111 0.03 -15.42 -2.41
C GLY A 111 0.54 -16.70 -1.75
N ARG A 112 1.53 -17.39 -2.35
CA ARG A 112 2.03 -18.68 -1.87
C ARG A 112 3.21 -18.55 -0.92
N ALA A 113 4.21 -17.76 -1.30
CA ALA A 113 5.39 -17.51 -0.48
C ALA A 113 5.95 -16.13 -0.81
N GLU A 114 6.27 -15.34 0.22
CA GLU A 114 6.85 -14.01 0.06
C GLU A 114 8.13 -14.06 -0.80
N ALA A 115 8.96 -15.09 -0.62
CA ALA A 115 10.19 -15.30 -1.39
C ALA A 115 9.96 -15.39 -2.91
N THR A 116 8.81 -15.93 -3.35
CA THR A 116 8.46 -16.05 -4.77
C THR A 116 7.96 -14.73 -5.34
N ASP A 117 7.23 -13.97 -4.54
CA ASP A 117 6.62 -12.71 -4.96
C ASP A 117 7.52 -11.48 -4.68
N LYS A 118 8.76 -11.65 -4.21
CA LYS A 118 9.63 -10.54 -3.75
C LYS A 118 9.78 -9.39 -4.73
N GLU A 119 10.10 -9.68 -5.99
CA GLU A 119 10.26 -8.64 -7.02
C GLU A 119 8.92 -7.97 -7.34
N LEU A 120 7.82 -8.74 -7.42
CA LEU A 120 6.47 -8.22 -7.64
C LEU A 120 6.02 -7.32 -6.47
N LEU A 121 6.33 -7.70 -5.23
CA LEU A 121 6.06 -6.91 -4.03
C LEU A 121 6.86 -5.62 -4.04
N ARG A 122 8.14 -5.66 -4.44
CA ARG A 122 8.95 -4.44 -4.58
C ARG A 122 8.30 -3.48 -5.55
N ASP A 123 7.99 -3.95 -6.75
CA ASP A 123 7.46 -3.09 -7.80
C ASP A 123 6.08 -2.53 -7.40
N PHE A 124 5.26 -3.34 -6.73
CA PHE A 124 4.00 -2.90 -6.12
C PHE A 124 4.20 -1.79 -5.09
N PHE A 125 5.12 -1.97 -4.12
CA PHE A 125 5.36 -0.95 -3.08
C PHE A 125 5.96 0.34 -3.64
N LEU A 126 6.82 0.25 -4.66
CA LEU A 126 7.36 1.41 -5.36
C LEU A 126 6.26 2.19 -6.07
N LYS A 127 5.38 1.51 -6.81
CA LYS A 127 4.25 2.15 -7.49
C LYS A 127 3.27 2.77 -6.49
N ALA A 128 2.96 2.06 -5.40
CA ALA A 128 2.11 2.60 -4.35
C ALA A 128 2.72 3.84 -3.69
N ALA A 129 4.04 3.85 -3.43
CA ALA A 129 4.75 5.02 -2.92
C ALA A 129 4.69 6.21 -3.89
N GLU A 130 4.89 5.99 -5.19
CA GLU A 130 4.78 7.03 -6.22
C GLU A 130 3.39 7.69 -6.22
N ILE A 131 2.33 6.87 -6.24
CA ILE A 131 0.94 7.35 -6.26
C ILE A 131 0.61 8.12 -4.97
N THR A 132 0.92 7.53 -3.82
CA THR A 132 0.63 8.15 -2.51
C THR A 132 1.41 9.42 -2.28
N LYS A 133 2.60 9.57 -2.88
CA LYS A 133 3.36 10.83 -2.86
C LYS A 133 2.57 11.98 -3.50
N VAL A 134 2.00 11.75 -4.69
CA VAL A 134 1.19 12.75 -5.40
C VAL A 134 -0.05 13.12 -4.57
N VAL A 135 -0.75 12.12 -4.02
CA VAL A 135 -1.92 12.32 -3.16
C VAL A 135 -1.55 13.15 -1.93
N SER A 136 -0.42 12.84 -1.29
CA SER A 136 0.04 13.53 -0.07
C SER A 136 0.46 14.98 -0.33
N GLN A 137 1.07 15.26 -1.49
CA GLN A 137 1.55 16.60 -1.85
C GLN A 137 0.44 17.56 -2.28
N SER A 138 -0.65 17.04 -2.86
CA SER A 138 -1.75 17.86 -3.36
C SER A 138 -2.67 18.38 -2.25
N ALA A 139 -2.31 18.18 -0.97
CA ALA A 139 -3.05 18.66 0.20
C ALA A 139 -2.83 20.17 0.49
N SER A 140 -2.59 20.99 -0.56
CA SER A 140 -2.30 22.42 -0.43
C SER A 140 -3.46 23.29 -0.88
#